data_AF-A0A2I1DTQ1-F1
#
_entry.id   AF-A0A2I1DTQ1-F1
#
_cell.length_a   1.000
_cell.length_b   1.000
_cell.length_c   1.000
_cell.angle_alpha   90.00
_cell.angle_beta   90.00
_cell.angle_gamma   90.00
#
_symmetry.space_group_name_H-M   'P 1'
#
loop_
_entity.id
_entity.type
_entity.pdbx_description
1 polymer ?
#
loop_
_entity_poly.entity_id
_entity_poly.type
_entity_poly.pdbx_seq_one_letter_code
_entity_poly.pdbx_strand_id
1 'polypeptide(L)'
;MNTITTLTAMNQNLNKFRLFYKLPDDDNFYHITCQIISQGPETEKTMDDTYDYEFFHQDYHVTCKLISYSFIVNILNKEIYGRDFDMSDLKRKSLLTSNQKINLELSLKENFLFLQYQIIKSSNTRVTETFVTIPQRNMNMNASENQAAVIQPIQNHQSTSQAEFGLFYQPPNDNNFYHVTCKEILQQLCDDDYDYEFFCESSNGRYHVTCKLLSYTLIINILNKEIYGIGFDVNDLDQDYISLTAHQKLNLELNLKQYLLFYI
;
A
#
# COMPACT_ATOMS: atom_id res chain seq x y z
N MET A 1 23.14 22.64 -1.86
CA MET A 1 22.78 21.52 -2.74
C MET A 1 22.82 22.03 -4.18
N ASN A 2 23.65 21.43 -5.03
CA ASN A 2 23.99 21.98 -6.36
C ASN A 2 22.85 21.76 -7.37
N THR A 3 22.35 22.87 -7.91
CA THR A 3 21.31 22.98 -8.96
C THR A 3 21.64 22.23 -10.26
N ILE A 4 22.89 21.85 -10.44
CA ILE A 4 23.40 21.16 -11.65
C ILE A 4 23.04 19.67 -11.61
N THR A 5 23.04 19.03 -10.44
CA THR A 5 22.71 17.61 -10.30
C THR A 5 21.22 17.35 -10.53
N THR A 6 20.36 18.31 -10.20
CA THR A 6 18.91 18.27 -10.45
C THR A 6 18.57 18.31 -11.94
N LEU A 7 19.34 19.04 -12.76
CA LEU A 7 19.06 19.20 -14.19
C LEU A 7 19.40 17.95 -15.01
N THR A 8 20.45 17.20 -14.62
CA THR A 8 20.89 16.03 -15.41
C THR A 8 19.92 14.84 -15.27
N ALA A 9 19.20 14.74 -14.14
CA ALA A 9 18.15 13.73 -13.97
C ALA A 9 16.89 14.02 -14.78
N MET A 10 16.59 15.27 -15.11
CA MET A 10 15.35 15.68 -15.81
C MET A 10 15.33 15.40 -17.32
N ASN A 11 16.43 14.91 -17.91
CA ASN A 11 16.50 14.61 -19.35
C ASN A 11 15.92 13.24 -19.74
N GLN A 12 15.31 12.50 -18.82
CA GLN A 12 14.49 11.33 -19.14
C GLN A 12 13.03 11.77 -19.28
N ASN A 13 12.52 11.88 -20.51
CA ASN A 13 11.11 12.14 -20.75
C ASN A 13 10.28 10.91 -20.34
N LEU A 14 9.44 11.08 -19.32
CA LEU A 14 8.48 10.06 -18.88
C LEU A 14 7.27 10.05 -19.83
N ASN A 15 7.28 9.22 -20.87
CA ASN A 15 6.15 9.16 -21.82
C ASN A 15 4.79 8.90 -21.15
N LYS A 16 4.80 8.12 -20.08
CA LYS A 16 3.64 7.83 -19.24
C LYS A 16 4.09 7.51 -17.83
N PHE A 17 3.38 8.01 -16.83
CA PHE A 17 3.59 7.62 -15.44
C PHE A 17 2.27 7.59 -14.67
N ARG A 18 2.27 6.79 -13.60
CA ARG A 18 1.12 6.61 -12.72
C ARG A 18 1.59 6.72 -11.28
N LEU A 19 0.73 7.29 -10.42
CA LEU A 19 0.98 7.34 -8.99
C LEU A 19 -0.32 7.42 -8.20
N PHE A 20 -0.25 7.06 -6.93
CA PHE A 20 -1.24 7.45 -5.93
C PHE A 20 -0.88 8.83 -5.39
N TYR A 21 -1.88 9.68 -5.21
CA TYR A 21 -1.73 11.05 -4.75
C TYR A 21 -2.81 11.38 -3.72
N LYS A 22 -2.49 12.32 -2.82
CA LYS A 22 -3.42 12.89 -1.84
C LYS A 22 -3.19 14.39 -1.80
N LEU A 23 -4.27 15.16 -1.67
CA LEU A 23 -4.18 16.59 -1.41
C LEU A 23 -3.88 16.86 0.06
N PRO A 24 -3.09 17.88 0.41
CA PRO A 24 -2.86 18.25 1.81
C PRO A 24 -4.17 18.48 2.58
N ASP A 25 -5.13 19.15 1.95
CA ASP A 25 -6.35 19.65 2.58
C ASP A 25 -7.58 18.73 2.42
N ASP A 26 -7.40 17.51 1.92
CA ASP A 26 -8.49 16.54 1.89
C ASP A 26 -8.08 15.13 2.29
N ASP A 27 -9.08 14.34 2.64
CA ASP A 27 -8.91 12.96 3.08
C ASP A 27 -9.07 11.96 1.92
N ASN A 28 -9.02 12.44 0.66
CA ASN A 28 -9.26 11.61 -0.51
C ASN A 28 -7.96 11.03 -1.06
N PHE A 29 -8.08 9.88 -1.69
CA PHE A 29 -6.98 9.23 -2.40
C PHE A 29 -7.28 9.25 -3.89
N TYR A 30 -6.26 9.59 -4.66
CA TYR A 30 -6.36 9.71 -6.09
C TYR A 30 -5.39 8.76 -6.76
N HIS A 31 -5.85 8.10 -7.82
CA HIS A 31 -4.97 7.47 -8.77
C HIS A 31 -4.81 8.40 -9.97
N ILE A 32 -3.57 8.78 -10.24
CA ILE A 32 -3.20 9.75 -11.28
C ILE A 32 -2.49 9.01 -12.39
N THR A 33 -2.90 9.26 -13.63
CA THR A 33 -2.18 8.86 -14.83
C THR A 33 -1.83 10.09 -15.64
N CYS A 34 -0.56 10.24 -15.98
CA CYS A 34 -0.05 11.28 -16.86
C CYS A 34 0.50 10.61 -18.12
N GLN A 35 0.07 11.04 -19.31
CA GLN A 35 0.51 10.47 -20.59
C GLN A 35 0.75 11.57 -21.64
N ILE A 36 1.86 11.50 -22.38
CA ILE A 36 2.16 12.46 -23.44
C ILE A 36 1.18 12.31 -24.62
N ILE A 37 0.64 13.42 -25.10
CA ILE A 37 -0.43 13.47 -26.13
C ILE A 37 0.04 12.95 -27.50
N SER A 38 1.34 13.03 -27.82
CA SER A 38 1.89 12.61 -29.12
C SER A 38 1.84 11.10 -29.37
N GLN A 39 1.59 10.30 -28.34
CA GLN A 39 1.24 8.89 -28.47
C GLN A 39 -0.26 8.75 -28.25
N GLY A 40 -1.02 8.72 -29.36
CA GLY A 40 -2.45 8.41 -29.35
C GLY A 40 -2.73 7.16 -28.50
N PRO A 41 -3.95 6.97 -27.99
CA PRO A 41 -4.23 6.08 -26.87
C PRO A 41 -3.69 4.67 -27.15
N GLU A 42 -2.51 4.36 -26.60
CA GLU A 42 -1.99 3.01 -26.62
C GLU A 42 -3.03 2.12 -25.95
N THR A 43 -3.48 1.13 -26.70
CA THR A 43 -4.61 0.26 -26.41
C THR A 43 -4.27 -0.75 -25.32
N GLU A 44 -3.74 -0.31 -24.18
CA GLU A 44 -3.83 -1.04 -22.93
C GLU A 44 -5.04 -0.52 -22.15
N LYS A 45 -6.22 -1.04 -22.51
CA LYS A 45 -7.42 -0.92 -21.68
C LYS A 45 -7.20 -1.69 -20.39
N THR A 46 -6.83 -1.00 -19.33
CA THR A 46 -6.80 -1.57 -17.98
C THR A 46 -7.62 -0.70 -17.02
N MET A 47 -8.58 -1.36 -16.37
CA MET A 47 -9.44 -0.90 -15.26
C MET A 47 -10.34 0.31 -15.56
N ASP A 48 -11.42 0.05 -16.32
CA ASP A 48 -12.62 0.90 -16.43
C ASP A 48 -12.29 2.32 -16.88
N ASP A 49 -12.32 2.55 -18.21
CA ASP A 49 -12.02 3.80 -18.94
C ASP A 49 -12.84 5.03 -18.49
N THR A 50 -13.62 4.95 -17.40
CA THR A 50 -14.20 6.11 -16.73
C THR A 50 -13.28 6.64 -15.63
N TYR A 51 -12.55 7.70 -15.95
CA TYR A 51 -11.91 8.59 -14.97
C TYR A 51 -12.92 9.59 -14.41
N ASP A 52 -12.70 10.07 -13.18
CA ASP A 52 -13.60 11.03 -12.51
C ASP A 52 -13.31 12.48 -12.89
N TYR A 53 -12.08 12.75 -13.32
CA TYR A 53 -11.63 14.04 -13.80
C TYR A 53 -10.46 13.92 -14.77
N GLU A 54 -10.35 14.86 -15.71
CA GLU A 54 -9.23 14.96 -16.64
C GLU A 54 -8.90 16.42 -16.93
N PHE A 55 -7.63 16.69 -17.24
CA PHE A 55 -7.16 17.99 -17.71
C PHE A 55 -5.85 17.83 -18.49
N PHE A 56 -5.38 18.93 -19.09
CA PHE A 56 -4.10 18.98 -19.78
C PHE A 56 -3.12 19.87 -19.03
N HIS A 57 -1.88 19.42 -18.94
CA HIS A 57 -0.77 20.19 -18.38
C HIS A 57 0.50 19.91 -19.16
N GLN A 58 1.12 20.97 -19.71
CA GLN A 58 2.23 20.84 -20.66
C GLN A 58 1.83 19.91 -21.82
N ASP A 59 2.67 18.93 -22.14
CA ASP A 59 2.40 17.93 -23.19
C ASP A 59 1.64 16.70 -22.67
N TYR A 60 1.18 16.70 -21.41
CA TYR A 60 0.51 15.58 -20.78
C TYR A 60 -1.01 15.73 -20.74
N HIS A 61 -1.69 14.65 -21.11
CA HIS A 61 -3.05 14.35 -20.68
C HIS A 61 -3.00 13.72 -19.29
N VAL A 62 -3.68 14.35 -18.33
CA VAL A 62 -3.73 13.91 -16.94
C VAL A 62 -5.14 13.41 -16.64
N THR A 63 -5.26 12.16 -16.22
CA THR A 63 -6.51 11.56 -15.77
C THR A 63 -6.43 11.22 -14.29
N CYS A 64 -7.54 11.44 -13.59
CA CYS A 64 -7.66 11.28 -12.16
C CYS A 64 -8.84 10.36 -11.83
N LYS A 65 -8.61 9.40 -10.94
CA LYS A 65 -9.63 8.51 -10.41
C LYS A 65 -9.66 8.60 -8.90
N LEU A 66 -10.83 8.85 -8.33
CA LEU A 66 -11.04 8.83 -6.89
C LEU A 66 -11.04 7.37 -6.42
N ILE A 67 -10.26 7.11 -5.37
CA ILE A 67 -10.06 5.78 -4.82
C ILE A 67 -10.76 5.68 -3.47
N SER A 68 -11.65 4.70 -3.33
CA SER A 68 -12.30 4.43 -2.04
C SER A 68 -11.31 3.81 -1.06
N TYR A 69 -11.54 4.05 0.23
CA TYR A 69 -10.74 3.45 1.28
C TYR A 69 -10.80 1.91 1.29
N SER A 70 -11.95 1.33 0.96
CA SER A 70 -12.08 -0.13 0.78
C SER A 70 -11.16 -0.65 -0.32
N PHE A 71 -11.01 0.08 -1.43
CA PHE A 71 -10.08 -0.30 -2.50
C PHE A 71 -8.63 -0.28 -2.03
N ILE A 72 -8.27 0.71 -1.22
CA ILE A 72 -6.93 0.83 -0.63
C ILE A 72 -6.64 -0.36 0.27
N VAL A 73 -7.56 -0.69 1.18
CA VAL A 73 -7.42 -1.85 2.07
C VAL A 73 -7.26 -3.14 1.26
N ASN A 74 -8.04 -3.31 0.19
CA ASN A 74 -7.96 -4.48 -0.68
C ASN A 74 -6.61 -4.56 -1.40
N ILE A 75 -6.14 -3.45 -1.98
CA ILE A 75 -4.80 -3.39 -2.60
C ILE A 75 -3.72 -3.75 -1.58
N LEU A 76 -3.73 -3.11 -0.41
CA LEU A 76 -2.69 -3.33 0.59
C LEU A 76 -2.65 -4.78 1.05
N ASN A 77 -3.81 -5.38 1.34
CA ASN A 77 -3.87 -6.78 1.73
C ASN A 77 -3.49 -7.74 0.61
N LYS A 78 -3.80 -7.40 -0.64
CA LYS A 78 -3.41 -8.20 -1.80
C LYS A 78 -1.90 -8.16 -2.03
N GLU A 79 -1.32 -6.97 -2.08
CA GLU A 79 0.11 -6.80 -2.39
C GLU A 79 1.01 -7.29 -1.24
N ILE A 80 0.60 -7.09 0.02
CA ILE A 80 1.46 -7.42 1.19
C ILE A 80 1.18 -8.81 1.75
N TYR A 81 -0.08 -9.24 1.78
CA TYR A 81 -0.48 -10.53 2.38
C TYR A 81 -0.98 -11.57 1.38
N GLY A 82 -1.06 -11.24 0.09
CA GLY A 82 -1.61 -12.14 -0.93
C GLY A 82 -3.10 -12.47 -0.72
N ARG A 83 -3.84 -11.65 0.06
CA ARG A 83 -5.26 -11.86 0.35
C ARG A 83 -6.12 -11.04 -0.60
N ASP A 84 -6.96 -11.73 -1.37
CA ASP A 84 -7.97 -11.10 -2.23
C ASP A 84 -9.27 -10.92 -1.44
N PHE A 85 -9.84 -9.72 -1.52
CA PHE A 85 -11.08 -9.35 -0.86
C PHE A 85 -12.13 -9.11 -1.93
N ASP A 86 -13.36 -9.57 -1.72
CA ASP A 86 -14.42 -9.41 -2.72
C ASP A 86 -14.63 -7.92 -3.04
N MET A 87 -14.44 -7.60 -4.32
CA MET A 87 -14.45 -6.26 -4.89
C MET A 87 -15.89 -5.72 -5.07
N SER A 88 -16.92 -6.51 -4.73
CA SER A 88 -18.33 -6.14 -4.88
C SER A 88 -18.73 -4.86 -4.12
N ASP A 89 -17.98 -4.48 -3.08
CA ASP A 89 -18.24 -3.29 -2.25
C ASP A 89 -17.75 -1.96 -2.86
N LEU A 90 -17.11 -2.00 -4.04
CA LEU A 90 -16.48 -0.84 -4.69
C LEU A 90 -17.43 0.04 -5.50
N LYS A 91 -18.74 -0.21 -5.47
CA LYS A 91 -19.71 0.46 -6.33
C LYS A 91 -20.26 1.79 -5.78
N ARG A 92 -19.55 2.49 -4.91
CA ARG A 92 -19.83 3.92 -4.69
C ARG A 92 -18.97 4.74 -5.64
N LYS A 93 -19.51 5.03 -6.82
CA LYS A 93 -19.03 6.17 -7.64
C LYS A 93 -19.38 7.45 -6.89
N SER A 94 -18.55 7.83 -5.92
CA SER A 94 -18.54 9.20 -5.39
C SER A 94 -17.96 10.09 -6.48
N LEU A 95 -18.78 10.96 -7.07
CA LEU A 95 -18.28 11.94 -8.02
C LEU A 95 -17.50 13.02 -7.29
N LEU A 96 -16.37 13.44 -7.89
CA LEU A 96 -15.64 14.60 -7.44
C LEU A 96 -16.49 15.87 -7.58
N THR A 97 -16.57 16.65 -6.50
CA THR A 97 -17.13 18.00 -6.53
C THR A 97 -16.25 18.93 -7.37
N SER A 98 -16.81 20.03 -7.86
CA SER A 98 -16.05 21.02 -8.64
C SER A 98 -14.84 21.57 -7.88
N ASN A 99 -14.96 21.80 -6.57
CA ASN A 99 -13.86 22.28 -5.75
C ASN A 99 -12.74 21.24 -5.63
N GLN A 100 -13.07 19.97 -5.41
CA GLN A 100 -12.07 18.89 -5.38
C GLN A 100 -11.33 18.79 -6.72
N LYS A 101 -12.03 18.93 -7.84
CA LYS A 101 -11.42 18.92 -9.19
C LYS A 101 -10.41 20.06 -9.37
N ILE A 102 -10.80 21.28 -9.00
CA ILE A 102 -9.94 22.48 -9.12
C ILE A 102 -8.72 22.35 -8.20
N ASN A 103 -8.91 21.96 -6.95
CA ASN A 103 -7.82 21.82 -5.98
C ASN A 103 -6.83 20.72 -6.42
N LEU A 104 -7.35 19.59 -6.92
CA LEU A 104 -6.54 18.50 -7.46
C LEU A 104 -5.69 18.97 -8.63
N GLU A 105 -6.29 19.68 -9.60
CA GLU A 105 -5.57 20.23 -10.74
C GLU A 105 -4.47 21.19 -10.33
N LEU A 106 -4.78 22.16 -9.46
CA LEU A 106 -3.82 23.16 -9.00
C LEU A 106 -2.64 22.51 -8.29
N SER A 107 -2.92 21.58 -7.37
CA SER A 107 -1.88 20.91 -6.59
C SER A 107 -1.00 20.02 -7.47
N LEU A 108 -1.57 19.29 -8.43
CA LEU A 108 -0.80 18.49 -9.38
C LEU A 108 0.06 19.35 -10.30
N LYS A 109 -0.45 20.51 -10.75
CA LYS A 109 0.33 21.46 -11.56
C LYS A 109 1.50 22.06 -10.78
N GLU A 110 1.27 22.42 -9.51
CA GLU A 110 2.30 22.96 -8.63
C GLU A 110 3.41 21.94 -8.34
N ASN A 111 3.03 20.69 -8.07
CA ASN A 111 3.95 19.63 -7.68
C ASN A 111 4.49 18.80 -8.86
N PHE A 112 4.10 19.11 -10.10
CA PHE A 112 4.34 18.25 -11.26
C PHE A 112 5.82 17.88 -11.44
N LEU A 113 6.70 18.87 -11.36
CA LEU A 113 8.15 18.67 -11.54
C LEU A 113 8.76 17.84 -10.40
N PHE A 114 8.29 18.05 -9.17
CA PHE A 114 8.71 17.28 -8.01
C PHE A 114 8.31 15.80 -8.16
N LEU A 115 7.07 15.53 -8.58
CA LEU A 115 6.58 14.17 -8.80
C LEU A 115 7.40 13.45 -9.88
N GLN A 116 7.66 14.11 -11.02
CA GLN A 116 8.52 13.56 -12.07
C GLN A 116 9.93 13.23 -11.56
N TYR A 117 10.53 14.13 -10.78
CA TYR A 117 11.85 13.91 -10.18
C TYR A 117 11.86 12.66 -9.28
N GLN A 118 10.86 12.47 -8.42
CA GLN A 118 10.79 11.31 -7.53
C GLN A 118 10.63 9.99 -8.31
N ILE A 119 9.88 10.01 -9.40
CA ILE A 119 9.70 8.84 -10.28
C ILE A 119 11.02 8.48 -10.97
N ILE A 120 11.72 9.46 -11.54
CA ILE A 120 13.01 9.24 -12.21
C ILE A 120 14.06 8.77 -11.20
N LYS A 121 14.12 9.41 -10.03
CA LYS A 121 15.03 9.03 -8.93
C LYS A 121 14.82 7.57 -8.55
N SER A 122 13.58 7.16 -8.31
CA SER A 122 13.24 5.79 -7.91
C SER A 122 13.55 4.76 -9.01
N SER A 123 13.33 5.14 -10.28
CA SER A 123 13.66 4.30 -11.43
C SER A 123 15.17 4.04 -11.52
N ASN A 124 16.00 5.05 -11.28
CA ASN A 124 17.45 4.90 -11.30
C ASN A 124 17.98 4.03 -10.15
N THR A 125 17.39 4.11 -8.95
CA THR A 125 17.76 3.26 -7.82
C THR A 125 17.54 1.77 -8.12
N ARG A 126 16.43 1.43 -8.80
CA ARG A 126 16.15 0.05 -9.25
C ARG A 126 17.21 -0.48 -10.23
N VAL A 127 17.72 0.37 -11.11
CA VAL A 127 18.80 -0.01 -12.04
C VAL A 127 20.09 -0.31 -11.26
N THR A 128 20.41 0.46 -10.22
CA THR A 128 21.61 0.18 -9.41
C THR A 128 21.52 -1.09 -8.56
N GLU A 129 20.33 -1.44 -8.04
CA GLU A 129 20.12 -2.67 -7.27
C GLU A 129 20.21 -3.94 -8.12
N THR A 130 19.83 -3.86 -9.40
CA THR A 130 19.92 -5.00 -10.33
C THR A 130 21.35 -5.35 -10.75
N PHE A 131 22.34 -4.46 -10.57
CA PHE A 131 23.76 -4.72 -10.83
C PHE A 131 24.57 -5.16 -9.60
N VAL A 132 23.98 -5.18 -8.40
CA VAL A 132 24.64 -5.77 -7.24
C VAL A 132 24.36 -7.27 -7.23
N THR A 133 25.31 -8.04 -7.78
CA THR A 133 25.33 -9.50 -7.65
C THR A 133 25.38 -9.83 -6.16
N ILE A 134 24.25 -10.25 -5.59
CA ILE A 134 24.20 -10.77 -4.22
C ILE A 134 25.03 -12.06 -4.22
N PRO A 135 26.11 -12.17 -3.42
CA PRO A 135 26.74 -13.46 -3.20
C PRO A 135 25.73 -14.31 -2.44
N GLN A 136 25.28 -15.40 -3.06
CA GLN A 136 24.53 -16.46 -2.39
C GLN A 136 25.29 -16.84 -1.11
N ARG A 137 24.70 -16.52 0.04
CA ARG A 137 25.15 -17.00 1.34
C ARG A 137 24.81 -18.49 1.41
N ASN A 138 25.71 -19.30 0.86
CA ASN A 138 25.79 -20.72 1.12
C ASN A 138 26.18 -20.91 2.59
N MET A 139 25.25 -21.39 3.41
CA MET A 139 25.57 -22.06 4.67
C MET A 139 25.03 -23.48 4.59
N ASN A 140 25.88 -24.36 4.07
CA ASN A 140 25.74 -25.80 4.20
C ASN A 140 26.60 -26.25 5.38
N MET A 141 26.00 -26.94 6.35
CA MET A 141 26.64 -27.95 7.19
C MET A 141 25.54 -28.84 7.76
N ASN A 142 25.36 -30.01 7.16
CA ASN A 142 25.50 -31.29 7.86
C ASN A 142 25.41 -32.44 6.86
N ALA A 143 26.56 -33.03 6.59
CA ALA A 143 26.69 -34.30 5.90
C ALA A 143 26.38 -35.44 6.89
N SER A 144 25.43 -36.30 6.52
CA SER A 144 25.54 -37.72 6.80
C SER A 144 24.73 -38.48 5.75
N GLU A 145 25.44 -39.29 4.99
CA GLU A 145 24.94 -40.15 3.92
C GLU A 145 24.06 -41.26 4.50
N ASN A 146 22.90 -41.54 3.89
CA ASN A 146 22.70 -42.77 3.12
C ASN A 146 21.24 -43.02 2.70
N GLN A 147 21.14 -43.58 1.49
CA GLN A 147 20.11 -44.46 0.93
C GLN A 147 18.90 -43.88 0.18
N ALA A 148 18.82 -44.35 -1.06
CA ALA A 148 17.79 -44.14 -2.05
C ALA A 148 16.52 -44.97 -1.75
N ALA A 149 15.36 -44.36 -1.96
CA ALA A 149 14.12 -45.07 -2.26
C ALA A 149 13.17 -44.18 -3.07
N VAL A 150 12.38 -44.83 -3.92
CA VAL A 150 11.65 -44.33 -5.08
C VAL A 150 10.13 -44.33 -4.77
N ILE A 151 9.44 -43.26 -5.20
CA ILE A 151 7.97 -43.06 -5.41
C ILE A 151 7.03 -42.94 -4.17
N GLN A 152 6.30 -41.82 -4.08
CA GLN A 152 4.82 -41.66 -4.23
C GLN A 152 4.45 -40.15 -4.06
N PRO A 153 3.44 -39.60 -4.78
CA PRO A 153 3.01 -38.21 -4.61
C PRO A 153 2.01 -38.12 -3.45
N ILE A 154 2.44 -37.60 -2.31
CA ILE A 154 1.53 -37.25 -1.21
C ILE A 154 1.11 -35.80 -1.43
N GLN A 155 -0.18 -35.61 -1.69
CA GLN A 155 -0.87 -34.32 -1.58
C GLN A 155 -0.74 -33.84 -0.13
N ASN A 156 0.27 -33.01 0.13
CA ASN A 156 0.37 -32.28 1.39
C ASN A 156 -0.32 -30.92 1.20
N HIS A 157 -1.62 -30.87 1.53
CA HIS A 157 -2.17 -29.66 2.12
C HIS A 157 -1.54 -29.54 3.52
N GLN A 158 -0.36 -28.93 3.58
CA GLN A 158 0.21 -28.46 4.84
C GLN A 158 -0.56 -27.20 5.23
N SER A 159 -1.60 -27.39 6.06
CA SER A 159 -2.14 -26.33 6.90
C SER A 159 -1.09 -26.00 7.96
N THR A 160 -0.16 -25.12 7.63
CA THR A 160 0.74 -24.51 8.62
C THR A 160 -0.12 -23.63 9.51
N SER A 161 -0.27 -23.98 10.80
CA SER A 161 -0.82 -23.08 11.82
C SER A 161 0.01 -21.80 11.82
N GLN A 162 -0.49 -20.72 11.22
CA GLN A 162 0.15 -19.41 11.30
C GLN A 162 -0.10 -18.88 12.71
N ALA A 163 0.88 -19.07 13.61
CA ALA A 163 0.87 -18.54 14.96
C ALA A 163 0.74 -17.00 15.01
N GLU A 164 0.94 -16.33 13.87
CA GLU A 164 0.79 -14.89 13.70
C GLU A 164 0.34 -14.56 12.27
N PHE A 165 -0.60 -13.61 12.12
CA PHE A 165 -0.97 -13.04 10.83
C PHE A 165 -1.25 -11.54 10.93
N GLY A 166 -0.96 -10.81 9.86
CA GLY A 166 -1.25 -9.37 9.75
C GLY A 166 -2.25 -9.05 8.65
N LEU A 167 -2.98 -7.94 8.80
CA LEU A 167 -3.87 -7.41 7.77
C LEU A 167 -3.99 -5.89 7.87
N PHE A 168 -4.37 -5.26 6.77
CA PHE A 168 -4.84 -3.88 6.78
C PHE A 168 -6.35 -3.86 7.00
N TYR A 169 -6.80 -2.94 7.86
CA TYR A 169 -8.21 -2.82 8.21
C TYR A 169 -8.65 -1.37 8.24
N GLN A 170 -9.90 -1.15 7.84
CA GLN A 170 -10.61 0.09 8.11
C GLN A 170 -11.98 -0.28 8.70
N PRO A 171 -12.26 0.09 9.96
CA PRO A 171 -13.57 -0.15 10.53
C PRO A 171 -14.63 0.72 9.87
N PRO A 172 -15.89 0.24 9.80
CA PRO A 172 -17.02 1.06 9.40
C PRO A 172 -17.13 2.34 10.23
N ASN A 173 -17.51 3.45 9.59
CA ASN A 173 -17.67 4.77 10.21
C ASN A 173 -16.38 5.37 10.81
N ASP A 174 -15.22 4.88 10.37
CA ASP A 174 -13.92 5.46 10.68
C ASP A 174 -13.17 5.70 9.37
N ASN A 175 -12.48 6.83 9.27
CA ASN A 175 -11.67 7.15 8.09
C ASN A 175 -10.22 6.66 8.25
N ASN A 176 -9.83 6.22 9.44
CA ASN A 176 -8.48 5.74 9.72
C ASN A 176 -8.18 4.38 9.10
N PHE A 177 -6.91 4.15 8.80
CA PHE A 177 -6.37 2.87 8.38
C PHE A 177 -5.53 2.28 9.50
N TYR A 178 -5.68 0.97 9.70
CA TYR A 178 -4.97 0.25 10.73
C TYR A 178 -4.18 -0.89 10.10
N HIS A 179 -2.93 -1.03 10.52
CA HIS A 179 -2.22 -2.29 10.41
C HIS A 179 -2.52 -3.12 11.66
N VAL A 180 -3.12 -4.28 11.46
CA VAL A 180 -3.56 -5.18 12.52
C VAL A 180 -2.68 -6.41 12.50
N THR A 181 -2.13 -6.78 13.65
CA THR A 181 -1.40 -8.03 13.84
C THR A 181 -2.12 -8.87 14.87
N CYS A 182 -2.36 -10.14 14.54
CA CYS A 182 -3.00 -11.12 15.39
C CYS A 182 -2.01 -12.23 15.69
N LYS A 183 -1.76 -12.50 16.98
CA LYS A 183 -0.78 -13.49 17.43
C LYS A 183 -1.40 -14.44 18.45
N GLU A 184 -1.28 -15.74 18.22
CA GLU A 184 -1.70 -16.76 19.18
C GLU A 184 -0.78 -16.70 20.42
N ILE A 185 -1.37 -16.59 21.61
CA ILE A 185 -0.59 -16.42 22.85
C ILE A 185 -0.11 -17.79 23.33
N LEU A 186 1.13 -18.13 22.98
CA LEU A 186 1.82 -19.32 23.50
C LEU A 186 2.88 -19.00 24.58
N GLN A 187 3.50 -17.82 24.59
CA GLN A 187 4.34 -17.30 25.68
C GLN A 187 4.74 -15.82 25.48
N GLN A 188 4.91 -15.13 26.61
CA GLN A 188 5.35 -13.74 26.89
C GLN A 188 5.31 -12.67 25.78
N LEU A 189 4.52 -11.62 26.06
CA LEU A 189 4.36 -10.40 25.28
C LEU A 189 5.69 -9.62 25.21
N CYS A 190 6.14 -9.29 24.00
CA CYS A 190 7.19 -8.30 23.78
C CYS A 190 6.59 -6.89 23.87
N ASP A 191 7.42 -5.94 24.31
CA ASP A 191 7.11 -4.52 24.39
C ASP A 191 7.16 -3.94 22.97
N ASP A 192 6.02 -3.97 22.28
CA ASP A 192 5.88 -3.45 20.91
C ASP A 192 5.18 -2.07 20.93
N ASP A 193 5.62 -1.17 20.04
CA ASP A 193 5.05 0.17 19.88
C ASP A 193 3.76 0.13 19.02
N TYR A 194 2.63 -0.12 19.69
CA TYR A 194 1.28 -0.13 19.11
C TYR A 194 0.37 0.96 19.70
N ASP A 195 -0.53 1.51 18.87
CA ASP A 195 -1.47 2.58 19.29
C ASP A 195 -2.65 2.02 20.10
N TYR A 196 -2.97 0.74 19.90
CA TYR A 196 -4.01 0.04 20.62
C TYR A 196 -3.81 -1.47 20.60
N GLU A 197 -4.26 -2.14 21.65
CA GLU A 197 -4.23 -3.60 21.79
C GLU A 197 -5.47 -4.12 22.52
N PHE A 198 -5.81 -5.38 22.25
CA PHE A 198 -6.82 -6.13 23.00
C PHE A 198 -6.63 -7.64 22.81
N PHE A 199 -7.42 -8.42 23.55
CA PHE A 199 -7.44 -9.88 23.46
C PHE A 199 -8.73 -10.39 22.83
N CYS A 200 -8.61 -11.40 21.97
CA CYS A 200 -9.73 -12.12 21.38
C CYS A 200 -9.66 -13.60 21.77
N GLU A 201 -10.80 -14.19 22.11
CA GLU A 201 -10.92 -15.62 22.41
C GLU A 201 -11.74 -16.27 21.30
N SER A 202 -11.25 -17.41 20.80
CA SER A 202 -11.93 -18.25 19.80
C SER A 202 -11.93 -19.70 20.29
N SER A 203 -12.58 -20.60 19.54
CA SER A 203 -12.48 -22.04 19.80
C SER A 203 -11.05 -22.57 19.66
N ASN A 204 -10.19 -21.88 18.91
CA ASN A 204 -8.85 -22.31 18.58
C ASN A 204 -7.77 -21.76 19.52
N GLY A 205 -8.11 -20.78 20.38
CA GLY A 205 -7.16 -20.22 21.34
C GLY A 205 -7.44 -18.76 21.71
N ARG A 206 -6.53 -18.19 22.50
CA ARG A 206 -6.50 -16.77 22.84
C ARG A 206 -5.48 -16.05 21.96
N TYR A 207 -5.92 -14.96 21.34
CA TYR A 207 -5.12 -14.15 20.44
C TYR A 207 -4.90 -12.77 21.04
N HIS A 208 -3.66 -12.30 20.94
CA HIS A 208 -3.28 -10.90 21.17
C HIS A 208 -3.41 -10.17 19.85
N VAL A 209 -4.20 -9.10 19.85
CA VAL A 209 -4.45 -8.27 18.66
C VAL A 209 -3.85 -6.90 18.92
N THR A 210 -2.88 -6.52 18.11
CA THR A 210 -2.26 -5.18 18.14
C THR A 210 -2.66 -4.40 16.89
N CYS A 211 -2.84 -3.10 17.07
CA CYS A 211 -3.28 -2.18 16.02
C CYS A 211 -2.34 -0.98 15.97
N LYS A 212 -1.83 -0.70 14.77
CA LYS A 212 -1.03 0.51 14.49
C LYS A 212 -1.81 1.40 13.53
N LEU A 213 -2.02 2.65 13.93
CA LEU A 213 -2.67 3.67 13.11
C LEU A 213 -1.70 4.10 11.99
N LEU A 214 -2.21 4.15 10.76
CA LEU A 214 -1.44 4.53 9.59
C LEU A 214 -1.89 5.90 9.10
N SER A 215 -0.94 6.83 8.99
CA SER A 215 -1.21 8.12 8.35
C SER A 215 -1.49 7.93 6.86
N TYR A 216 -2.29 8.83 6.27
CA TYR A 216 -2.58 8.77 4.84
C TYR A 216 -1.32 8.94 3.98
N THR A 217 -0.34 9.72 4.44
CA THR A 217 0.97 9.84 3.79
C THR A 217 1.70 8.49 3.76
N LEU A 218 1.69 7.74 4.88
CA LEU A 218 2.27 6.41 4.93
C LEU A 218 1.57 5.44 3.97
N ILE A 219 0.23 5.49 3.92
CA ILE A 219 -0.58 4.70 2.97
C ILE A 219 -0.18 5.01 1.52
N ILE A 220 -0.11 6.29 1.14
CA ILE A 220 0.31 6.72 -0.21
C ILE A 220 1.72 6.21 -0.54
N ASN A 221 2.64 6.28 0.42
CA ASN A 221 4.02 5.82 0.22
C ASN A 221 4.09 4.31 0.03
N ILE A 222 3.34 3.53 0.83
CA ILE A 222 3.25 2.07 0.65
C ILE A 222 2.67 1.76 -0.72
N LEU A 223 1.53 2.35 -1.10
CA LEU A 223 0.89 2.11 -2.39
C LEU A 223 1.82 2.42 -3.57
N ASN A 224 2.49 3.58 -3.55
CA ASN A 224 3.41 3.98 -4.60
C ASN A 224 4.67 3.11 -4.66
N LYS A 225 5.17 2.66 -3.51
CA LYS A 225 6.32 1.76 -3.44
C LYS A 225 5.97 0.35 -3.93
N GLU A 226 4.88 -0.24 -3.45
CA GLU A 226 4.54 -1.62 -3.79
C GLU A 226 4.05 -1.73 -5.26
N ILE A 227 3.26 -0.77 -5.75
CA ILE A 227 2.69 -0.85 -7.10
C ILE A 227 3.63 -0.27 -8.17
N TYR A 228 4.26 0.86 -7.89
CA TYR A 228 5.08 1.59 -8.89
C TYR A 228 6.58 1.58 -8.56
N GLY A 229 6.97 1.21 -7.34
CA GLY A 229 8.32 1.40 -6.78
C GLY A 229 8.78 2.82 -6.75
N ILE A 230 7.87 3.76 -6.56
CA ILE A 230 8.20 5.15 -6.34
C ILE A 230 8.36 5.33 -4.83
N GLY A 231 9.58 5.61 -4.40
CA GLY A 231 9.89 5.97 -3.02
C GLY A 231 9.91 7.48 -2.86
N PHE A 232 9.06 8.01 -2.01
CA PHE A 232 9.20 9.39 -1.53
C PHE A 232 10.14 9.37 -0.32
N ASP A 233 11.12 10.27 -0.27
CA ASP A 233 11.97 10.43 0.93
C ASP A 233 11.09 10.95 2.05
N VAL A 234 10.60 10.04 2.89
CA VAL A 234 9.68 10.36 3.99
C VAL A 234 10.47 10.89 5.20
N ASN A 235 11.21 11.97 5.00
CA ASN A 235 11.73 12.74 6.14
C ASN A 235 10.62 13.61 6.77
N ASP A 236 9.47 13.74 6.11
CA ASP A 236 8.28 14.45 6.60
C ASP A 236 7.25 13.49 7.23
N LEU A 237 7.71 12.48 7.98
CA LEU A 237 6.91 11.90 9.05
C LEU A 237 6.83 12.92 10.21
N ASP A 238 6.33 14.12 9.95
CA ASP A 238 5.55 14.83 10.95
C ASP A 238 4.27 14.02 11.08
N GLN A 239 4.44 12.90 11.77
CA GLN A 239 3.40 12.04 12.26
C GLN A 239 2.68 12.93 13.27
N ASP A 240 1.67 13.64 12.79
CA ASP A 240 0.63 14.20 13.64
C ASP A 240 0.11 13.02 14.46
N TYR A 241 0.68 12.86 15.65
CA TYR A 241 0.46 11.71 16.51
C TYR A 241 -0.92 11.90 17.14
N ILE A 242 -1.97 11.69 16.33
CA ILE A 242 -3.34 11.75 16.77
C ILE A 242 -3.57 10.46 17.55
N SER A 243 -3.54 10.59 18.88
CA SER A 243 -3.91 9.49 19.77
C SER A 243 -5.35 9.07 19.47
N LEU A 244 -5.57 7.76 19.36
CA LEU A 244 -6.90 7.21 19.13
C LEU A 244 -7.85 7.60 20.27
N THR A 245 -9.00 8.17 19.90
CA THR A 245 -10.08 8.44 20.85
C THR A 245 -10.63 7.14 21.43
N ALA A 246 -11.24 7.21 22.61
CA ALA A 246 -11.91 6.04 23.21
C ALA A 246 -13.00 5.46 22.29
N HIS A 247 -13.68 6.31 21.52
CA HIS A 247 -14.69 5.86 20.55
C HIS A 247 -14.06 5.08 19.38
N GLN A 248 -12.95 5.57 18.81
CA GLN A 248 -12.21 4.86 17.75
C GLN A 248 -11.69 3.51 18.24
N LYS A 249 -11.10 3.47 19.45
CA LYS A 249 -10.64 2.21 20.08
C LYS A 249 -11.77 1.19 20.22
N LEU A 250 -12.91 1.61 20.78
CA LEU A 250 -14.08 0.74 20.94
C LEU A 250 -14.65 0.27 19.60
N ASN A 251 -14.77 1.17 18.62
CA ASN A 251 -15.25 0.83 17.28
C ASN A 251 -14.32 -0.20 16.61
N LEU A 252 -13.01 0.02 16.69
CA LEU A 252 -11.99 -0.88 16.17
C LEU A 252 -12.06 -2.26 16.84
N GLU A 253 -12.12 -2.32 18.17
CA GLU A 253 -12.19 -3.58 18.92
C GLU A 253 -13.44 -4.39 18.54
N LEU A 254 -14.62 -3.77 18.57
CA LEU A 254 -15.89 -4.46 18.31
C LEU A 254 -15.94 -5.03 16.88
N ASN A 255 -15.54 -4.23 15.89
CA ASN A 255 -15.56 -4.67 14.50
C ASN A 255 -14.49 -5.73 14.22
N LEU A 256 -13.27 -5.58 14.76
CA LEU A 256 -12.23 -6.59 14.60
C LEU A 256 -12.59 -7.90 15.29
N LYS A 257 -13.19 -7.88 16.48
CA LYS A 257 -13.67 -9.12 17.12
C LYS A 257 -14.66 -9.87 16.24
N GLN A 258 -15.58 -9.15 15.59
CA GLN A 258 -16.53 -9.76 14.67
C GLN A 258 -15.84 -10.28 13.39
N TYR A 259 -14.92 -9.49 12.84
CA TYR A 259 -14.23 -9.80 11.59
C TYR A 259 -13.23 -10.96 11.74
N LEU A 260 -12.46 -10.97 12.84
CA LEU A 260 -11.43 -11.98 13.08
C LEU A 260 -12.03 -13.36 13.35
N LEU A 261 -13.27 -13.47 13.88
CA LEU A 261 -13.97 -14.75 14.08
C LEU A 261 -14.09 -15.62 12.80
N PHE A 262 -13.92 -15.05 11.61
CA PHE A 262 -13.89 -15.81 10.36
C PHE A 262 -12.51 -16.40 10.03
N TYR A 263 -11.46 -15.95 10.73
CA TYR A 263 -10.06 -16.27 10.50
C TYR A 263 -9.39 -17.00 11.68
N ILE A 264 -9.91 -16.85 12.89
CA ILE A 264 -9.46 -17.51 14.13
C ILE A 264 -10.50 -18.47 14.66
#